data_AF-A2CA59-F1
#
_entry.id   AF-A2CA59-F1
#
_cell.length_a   1.000
_cell.length_b   1.000
_cell.length_c   1.000
_cell.angle_alpha   90.00
_cell.angle_beta   90.00
_cell.angle_gamma   90.00
#
_symmetry.space_group_name_H-M   'P 1'
#
loop_
_entity.id
_entity.type
_entity.pdbx_description
1 polymer ?
#
loop_
_entity_poly.entity_id
_entity_poly.type
_entity_poly.pdbx_seq_one_letter_code
_entity_poly.pdbx_strand_id
1 'polypeptide(L)' 'MLVVPLSWAGSITADSDWNQNNAIERARQQIPADATISGEKCTTIEGGLGNTRYRCRMHFTDPQ' A
#
# COMPACT_ATOMS: atom_id res chain seq x y z
N MET A 1 30.22 18.76 -4.66
CA MET A 1 29.69 17.83 -3.64
C MET A 1 28.30 17.41 -4.10
N LEU A 2 28.07 16.13 -4.34
CA LEU A 2 26.74 15.61 -4.71
C LEU A 2 25.95 15.39 -3.42
N VAL A 3 24.82 16.07 -3.27
CA VAL A 3 23.85 15.78 -2.22
C VAL A 3 22.98 14.65 -2.74
N VAL A 4 23.13 13.44 -2.18
CA VAL A 4 22.19 12.35 -2.45
C VAL A 4 21.07 12.49 -1.42
N PRO A 5 19.83 12.80 -1.84
CA PRO A 5 18.72 12.88 -0.89
C PRO A 5 18.57 11.52 -0.19
N LEU A 6 18.44 11.53 1.15
CA LEU A 6 18.12 10.32 1.89
C LEU A 6 16.70 9.92 1.50
N SER A 7 16.55 8.78 0.81
CA SER A 7 15.23 8.20 0.56
C SER A 7 14.93 7.16 1.64
N TRP A 8 13.72 7.23 2.20
CA TRP A 8 13.22 6.27 3.16
C TRP A 8 12.20 5.36 2.47
N ALA A 9 12.36 4.05 2.65
CA ALA A 9 11.43 3.07 2.12
C ALA A 9 10.42 2.68 3.21
N GLY A 10 9.14 2.68 2.84
CA GLY A 10 8.03 2.33 3.73
C GLY A 10 7.03 1.40 3.06
N SER A 11 6.07 0.91 3.85
CA SER A 11 4.91 0.21 3.31
C SER A 11 3.67 0.46 4.14
N ILE A 12 2.52 0.55 3.47
CA ILE A 12 1.19 0.65 4.08
C ILE A 12 0.39 -0.57 3.70
N THR A 13 -0.30 -1.15 4.67
CA THR A 13 -1.25 -2.24 4.42
C THR A 13 -2.65 -1.77 4.73
N ALA A 14 -3.59 -1.99 3.81
CA ALA A 14 -5.01 -1.76 4.03
C ALA A 14 -5.83 -2.97 3.59
N ASP A 15 -7.01 -3.08 4.17
CA ASP A 15 -7.96 -4.15 3.91
C ASP A 15 -9.28 -3.60 3.39
N SER A 16 -10.02 -4.42 2.63
CA SER A 16 -11.40 -4.17 2.22
C SER A 16 -12.16 -5.48 2.10
N ASP A 17 -13.42 -5.51 2.50
CA ASP A 17 -14.32 -6.65 2.28
C ASP A 17 -15.14 -6.49 0.99
N TRP A 18 -14.97 -5.37 0.26
CA TRP A 18 -15.72 -5.10 -0.98
C TRP A 18 -15.00 -5.61 -2.22
N ASN A 19 -13.78 -5.14 -2.46
CA ASN A 19 -12.94 -5.56 -3.59
C ASN A 19 -11.48 -5.09 -3.38
N GLN A 20 -10.59 -5.60 -4.24
CA GLN A 20 -9.18 -5.24 -4.25
C GLN A 20 -8.93 -3.74 -4.49
N ASN A 21 -9.66 -3.10 -5.40
CA ASN A 21 -9.48 -1.68 -5.73
C ASN A 21 -9.73 -0.77 -4.52
N ASN A 22 -10.74 -1.09 -3.73
CA ASN A 22 -11.02 -0.35 -2.50
C ASN A 22 -9.90 -0.52 -1.48
N ALA A 23 -9.32 -1.72 -1.33
CA ALA A 23 -8.15 -1.92 -0.46
C ALA A 23 -6.93 -1.11 -0.95
N ILE A 24 -6.72 -1.02 -2.27
CA ILE A 24 -5.65 -0.19 -2.87
C ILE A 24 -5.87 1.29 -2.58
N GLU A 25 -7.07 1.82 -2.83
CA GLU A 25 -7.40 3.22 -2.58
C GLU A 25 -7.20 3.60 -1.11
N ARG A 26 -7.64 2.74 -0.18
CA ARG A 26 -7.43 2.95 1.26
C ARG A 26 -5.96 2.92 1.64
N ALA A 27 -5.15 2.08 1.01
CA ALA A 27 -3.71 2.06 1.25
C ALA A 27 -3.06 3.35 0.70
N ARG A 28 -3.43 3.79 -0.51
CA ARG A 28 -2.92 5.02 -1.14
C ARG A 28 -3.24 6.27 -0.36
N GLN A 29 -4.43 6.38 0.23
CA GLN A 29 -4.84 7.53 1.04
C GLN A 29 -3.98 7.77 2.29
N GLN A 30 -3.25 6.75 2.73
CA GLN A 30 -2.36 6.86 3.90
C GLN A 30 -0.90 7.11 3.50
N ILE A 31 -0.56 7.00 2.20
CA ILE A 31 0.80 7.23 1.71
C ILE A 31 1.09 8.74 1.79
N PRO A 32 2.28 9.16 2.27
CA PRO A 32 2.66 10.57 2.27
C PRO A 32 2.56 11.21 0.88
N ALA A 33 2.17 12.48 0.82
CA ALA A 33 1.86 13.15 -0.46
C ALA A 33 3.05 13.18 -1.45
N ASP A 34 4.27 13.30 -0.93
CA ASP A 34 5.50 13.40 -1.74
C ASP A 34 6.20 12.04 -1.93
N ALA A 35 5.62 10.96 -1.42
CA ALA A 35 6.16 9.62 -1.57
C ALA A 35 5.87 9.05 -2.96
N THR A 36 6.86 8.37 -3.53
CA THR A 36 6.74 7.61 -4.78
C THR A 36 6.35 6.18 -4.48
N ILE A 37 5.23 5.71 -5.03
CA ILE A 37 4.83 4.30 -4.94
C ILE A 37 5.83 3.45 -5.73
N SER A 38 6.47 2.50 -5.06
CA SER A 38 7.48 1.62 -5.61
C SER A 38 7.00 0.19 -5.81
N GLY A 39 5.82 -0.16 -5.28
CA GLY A 39 5.22 -1.47 -5.50
C GLY A 39 3.86 -1.66 -4.86
N GLU A 40 3.16 -2.71 -5.29
CA GLU A 40 1.85 -3.11 -4.80
C GLU A 40 1.82 -4.64 -4.70
N LYS A 41 1.29 -5.15 -3.58
CA LYS A 41 1.03 -6.58 -3.38
C LYS A 41 -0.33 -6.77 -2.74
N CYS A 42 -1.24 -7.38 -3.49
CA CYS A 42 -2.58 -7.72 -3.00
C CYS A 42 -2.73 -9.23 -2.78
N THR A 43 -3.55 -9.59 -1.82
CA THR A 43 -3.90 -10.99 -1.53
C THR A 43 -5.37 -11.05 -1.13
N THR A 44 -6.08 -12.01 -1.73
CA THR A 44 -7.44 -12.36 -1.35
C THR A 44 -7.38 -13.40 -0.24
N ILE A 45 -8.04 -13.11 0.88
CA ILE A 45 -8.11 -13.96 2.05
C ILE A 45 -9.55 -14.47 2.13
N GLU A 46 -9.73 -15.76 1.82
CA GLU A 46 -11.03 -16.43 1.95
C GLU A 46 -11.17 -16.99 3.37
N GLY A 47 -12.07 -16.40 4.16
CA GLY A 47 -12.35 -16.75 5.56
C GLY A 47 -13.39 -17.85 5.75
N GLY A 48 -13.86 -18.49 4.67
CA GLY A 48 -14.99 -19.43 4.70
C GLY A 48 -16.34 -18.72 4.86
N LEU A 49 -17.43 -19.43 4.54
CA LEU A 49 -18.82 -18.93 4.61
C LEU A 49 -19.07 -17.60 3.86
N GLY A 50 -18.38 -17.40 2.73
CA GLY A 50 -18.53 -16.19 1.90
C GLY A 50 -17.83 -14.94 2.45
N ASN A 51 -16.99 -15.06 3.47
CA ASN A 51 -16.19 -13.95 3.98
C ASN A 51 -14.91 -13.80 3.16
N THR A 52 -14.94 -12.97 2.13
CA THR A 52 -13.76 -12.62 1.34
C THR A 52 -13.21 -11.28 1.80
N ARG A 53 -11.94 -11.25 2.18
CA ARG A 53 -11.22 -10.03 2.55
C ARG A 53 -10.06 -9.80 1.59
N TYR A 54 -9.97 -8.59 1.04
CA TYR A 54 -8.89 -8.16 0.17
C TYR A 54 -7.87 -7.36 0.99
N ARG A 55 -6.64 -7.85 1.06
CA ARG A 55 -5.52 -7.20 1.74
C ARG A 55 -4.52 -6.69 0.71
N CYS A 56 -4.26 -5.39 0.69
CA CYS A 56 -3.28 -4.79 -0.20
C CYS A 56 -2.19 -4.07 0.59
N ARG A 57 -0.93 -4.36 0.25
CA ARG A 57 0.26 -3.67 0.74
C ARG A 57 0.86 -2.83 -0.37
N MET A 58 0.98 -1.54 -0.12
CA MET A 58 1.66 -0.57 -1.00
C MET A 58 3.05 -0.30 -0.44
N HIS A 59 4.07 -0.42 -1.27
CA HIS A 59 5.42 -0.02 -0.98
C HIS A 59 5.68 1.37 -1.55
N PHE A 60 6.41 2.20 -0.82
CA PHE A 60 6.74 3.55 -1.26
C PHE A 60 8.16 3.92 -0.84
N THR A 61 8.74 4.86 -1.57
CA THR A 61 9.97 5.56 -1.21
C THR A 61 9.66 7.04 -1.13
N ASP A 62 10.05 7.68 -0.04
CA ASP A 62 9.81 9.09 0.19
C ASP A 62 11.16 9.82 0.24
N PRO A 63 11.33 10.96 -0.46
CA PRO A 63 12.52 11.79 -0.35
C PRO A 63 12.45 12.63 0.94
N GLN A 64 13.37 12.42 1.89
CA GLN A 64 13.49 13.34 3.04
C GLN A 64 13.99 14.72 2.63
#